data_AF-G7VAQ6-F1
#
_entry.id   AF-G7VAQ6-F1
#
_cell.length_a   1.000
_cell.length_b   1.000
_cell.length_c   1.000
_cell.angle_alpha   90.00
_cell.angle_beta   90.00
_cell.angle_gamma   90.00
#
_symmetry.space_group_name_H-M   'P 1'
#
loop_
_entity.id
_entity.type
_entity.pdbx_description
1 polymer ?
#
loop_
_entity_poly.entity_id
_entity_poly.type
_entity_poly.pdbx_seq_one_letter_code
_entity_poly.pdbx_strand_id
1 'polypeptide(L)'
;MHPLMLVWLDGEGYTAYLLITRPWREVVDAVLAWLSAHPLVLAWLYGAVLYLFYLLLIWLWRERVDSVLVGLFFGTLTAAQFIANRLVDYGVGTAPAGTVIFMTNVALLDALAVFYGRAFALRAVRMGFFFQAAVAFAAWAATTLPAPSWFQERAAVVDSVIAPSAQIAIASLTAYLISSTIDVYIVTRWPRLHLLARVYSSSLAAQVVDSAVFITLAFGPHLEIIAGQIVVKWLQVPLEAILIYGARRYVASIKSRG
;
A
#
# COMPACT_ATOMS: atom_id res chain seq x y z
N MET A 1 -38.83 -29.36 6.26
CA MET A 1 -38.46 -30.33 7.31
C MET A 1 -37.70 -29.57 8.39
N HIS A 2 -38.27 -29.50 9.58
CA HIS A 2 -37.71 -28.79 10.74
C HIS A 2 -36.37 -29.41 11.17
N PRO A 3 -35.36 -28.63 11.57
CA PRO A 3 -34.23 -29.16 12.31
C PRO A 3 -34.70 -29.46 13.74
N LEU A 4 -34.78 -30.74 14.08
CA LEU A 4 -35.02 -31.19 15.45
C LEU A 4 -33.78 -30.87 16.29
N MET A 5 -33.94 -29.95 17.24
CA MET A 5 -32.99 -29.70 18.31
C MET A 5 -33.13 -30.83 19.33
N LEU A 6 -32.21 -31.80 19.33
CA LEU A 6 -32.07 -32.79 20.40
C LEU A 6 -31.09 -32.24 21.43
N VAL A 7 -31.63 -31.64 22.49
CA VAL A 7 -30.90 -31.34 23.73
C VAL A 7 -30.91 -32.63 24.56
N TRP A 8 -29.75 -33.25 24.74
CA TRP A 8 -29.58 -34.32 25.73
C TRP A 8 -29.19 -33.68 27.06
N LEU A 9 -29.97 -33.97 28.11
CA LEU A 9 -29.71 -33.51 29.47
C LEU A 9 -28.87 -34.57 30.18
N ASP A 10 -27.58 -34.31 30.33
CA ASP A 10 -26.81 -34.81 31.46
C ASP A 10 -26.01 -33.65 32.03
N GLY A 11 -26.12 -33.47 33.34
CA GLY A 11 -25.64 -32.30 34.05
C GLY A 11 -24.12 -32.22 34.05
N GLU A 12 -23.58 -31.15 33.43
CA GLU A 12 -22.38 -30.39 33.79
C GLU A 12 -22.05 -29.46 32.59
N GLY A 13 -22.28 -28.15 32.75
CA GLY A 13 -21.70 -27.10 31.88
C GLY A 13 -22.35 -26.91 30.50
N TYR A 14 -23.02 -25.77 30.31
CA TYR A 14 -23.42 -25.29 28.99
C TYR A 14 -22.18 -25.01 28.12
N THR A 15 -21.79 -25.96 27.27
CA THR A 15 -20.89 -25.68 26.15
C THR A 15 -21.71 -25.80 24.88
N ALA A 16 -22.29 -24.68 24.43
CA ALA A 16 -22.91 -24.60 23.11
C ALA A 16 -21.80 -24.72 22.05
N TYR A 17 -21.46 -25.94 21.66
CA TYR A 17 -20.71 -26.16 20.43
C TYR A 17 -21.65 -25.85 19.26
N LEU A 18 -21.53 -24.63 18.74
CA LEU A 18 -22.01 -24.33 17.39
C LEU A 18 -21.38 -25.35 16.44
N LEU A 19 -22.20 -26.31 15.99
CA LEU A 19 -21.98 -27.21 14.88
C LEU A 19 -21.82 -26.38 13.59
N ILE A 20 -20.74 -25.62 13.47
CA ILE A 20 -20.17 -25.27 12.18
C ILE A 20 -19.65 -26.60 11.64
N THR A 21 -20.45 -27.21 10.77
CA THR A 21 -20.29 -28.58 10.26
C THR A 21 -18.84 -28.81 9.84
N ARG A 22 -18.21 -29.88 10.36
CA ARG A 22 -16.83 -30.32 10.03
C ARG A 22 -16.36 -30.08 8.57
N PRO A 23 -17.17 -30.29 7.52
CA PRO A 23 -16.76 -29.98 6.14
C PRO A 23 -16.37 -28.51 5.89
N TRP A 24 -16.93 -27.52 6.60
CA TRP A 24 -16.57 -26.11 6.38
C TRP A 24 -15.19 -25.76 6.94
N ARG A 25 -14.75 -26.38 8.04
CA ARG A 25 -13.40 -26.13 8.58
C ARG A 25 -12.34 -26.66 7.64
N GLU A 26 -12.52 -27.87 7.12
CA GLU A 26 -11.58 -28.47 6.15
C GLU A 26 -11.47 -27.63 4.87
N VAL A 27 -12.60 -27.09 4.38
CA VAL A 27 -12.59 -26.15 3.24
C VAL A 27 -11.85 -24.86 3.58
N VAL A 28 -12.12 -24.26 4.75
CA VAL A 28 -11.42 -23.04 5.18
C VAL A 28 -9.92 -23.28 5.33
N ASP A 29 -9.52 -24.38 5.97
CA ASP A 29 -8.12 -24.73 6.18
C ASP A 29 -7.41 -24.99 4.83
N ALA A 30 -8.07 -25.67 3.90
CA ALA A 30 -7.56 -25.88 2.55
C ALA A 30 -7.38 -24.56 1.78
N VAL A 31 -8.33 -23.63 1.90
CA VAL A 31 -8.23 -22.29 1.30
C VAL A 31 -7.10 -21.49 1.94
N LEU A 32 -6.96 -21.50 3.27
CA LEU A 32 -5.88 -20.81 3.97
C LEU A 32 -4.51 -21.38 3.61
N ALA A 33 -4.39 -22.70 3.54
CA ALA A 33 -3.18 -23.38 3.09
C ALA A 33 -2.83 -22.99 1.66
N TRP A 34 -3.80 -23.01 0.74
CA TRP A 34 -3.60 -22.59 -0.64
C TRP A 34 -3.18 -21.11 -0.74
N LEU A 35 -3.85 -20.21 -0.01
CA LEU A 35 -3.50 -18.78 0.01
C LEU A 35 -2.09 -18.55 0.57
N SER A 36 -1.69 -19.29 1.60
CA SER A 36 -0.35 -19.20 2.18
C SER A 36 0.75 -19.66 1.20
N ALA A 37 0.41 -20.57 0.28
CA ALA A 37 1.31 -21.01 -0.79
C ALA A 37 1.35 -20.05 -1.99
N HIS A 38 0.44 -19.07 -2.07
CA HIS A 38 0.33 -18.13 -3.18
C HIS A 38 0.42 -16.67 -2.67
N PRO A 39 1.60 -16.22 -2.22
CA PRO A 39 1.78 -14.90 -1.59
C PRO A 39 1.37 -13.73 -2.48
N LEU A 40 1.51 -13.85 -3.80
CA LEU A 40 1.02 -12.85 -4.74
C LEU A 40 -0.51 -12.69 -4.72
N VAL A 41 -1.25 -13.80 -4.65
CA VAL A 41 -2.72 -13.77 -4.57
C VAL A 41 -3.16 -13.15 -3.25
N LEU A 42 -2.48 -13.52 -2.16
CA LEU A 42 -2.76 -12.95 -0.85
C LEU A 42 -2.49 -11.43 -0.82
N ALA A 43 -1.40 -10.99 -1.44
CA ALA A 43 -1.06 -9.58 -1.61
C ALA A 43 -2.14 -8.81 -2.40
N TRP A 44 -2.67 -9.41 -3.46
CA TRP A 44 -3.79 -8.85 -4.21
C TRP A 44 -5.06 -8.71 -3.36
N LEU A 45 -5.39 -9.72 -2.55
CA LEU A 45 -6.55 -9.66 -1.66
C LEU A 45 -6.40 -8.52 -0.63
N TYR A 46 -5.21 -8.39 -0.01
CA TYR A 46 -4.95 -7.29 0.91
C TYR A 46 -4.99 -5.92 0.20
N GLY A 47 -4.45 -5.81 -1.00
CA GLY A 47 -4.53 -4.60 -1.81
C GLY A 47 -5.99 -4.22 -2.12
N ALA A 48 -6.81 -5.18 -2.55
CA ALA A 48 -8.23 -4.96 -2.81
C ALA A 48 -8.98 -4.51 -1.56
N VAL A 49 -8.72 -5.13 -0.40
CA VAL A 49 -9.32 -4.72 0.88
C VAL A 49 -8.92 -3.28 1.25
N LEU A 50 -7.65 -2.91 1.07
CA LEU A 50 -7.18 -1.54 1.30
C LEU A 50 -7.87 -0.53 0.38
N TYR A 51 -8.02 -0.84 -0.91
CA TYR A 51 -8.74 0.01 -1.84
C TYR A 51 -10.22 0.18 -1.45
N LEU A 52 -10.88 -0.91 -1.05
CA LEU A 52 -12.27 -0.84 -0.56
C LEU A 52 -12.38 0.01 0.71
N PHE A 53 -11.41 -0.08 1.61
CA PHE A 53 -11.35 0.78 2.78
C PHE A 53 -11.17 2.25 2.40
N TYR A 54 -10.33 2.57 1.42
CA TYR A 54 -10.17 3.95 0.93
C TYR A 54 -11.45 4.48 0.30
N LEU A 55 -12.14 3.65 -0.49
CA LEU A 55 -13.45 4.00 -1.05
C LEU A 55 -14.51 4.22 0.04
N LEU A 56 -14.47 3.46 1.13
CA LEU A 56 -15.32 3.70 2.29
C LEU A 56 -15.03 5.08 2.91
N LEU A 57 -13.77 5.44 3.11
CA LEU A 57 -13.39 6.75 3.64
C LEU A 57 -13.82 7.87 2.67
N ILE A 58 -13.59 7.72 1.37
CA ILE A 58 -14.05 8.69 0.37
C ILE A 58 -15.57 8.82 0.39
N TRP A 59 -16.32 7.73 0.59
CA TRP A 59 -17.77 7.77 0.68
C TRP A 59 -18.27 8.46 1.97
N LEU A 60 -17.66 8.16 3.12
CA LEU A 60 -17.99 8.75 4.41
C LEU A 60 -17.78 10.27 4.40
N TRP A 61 -16.68 10.73 3.81
CA TRP A 61 -16.31 12.15 3.72
C TRP A 61 -16.40 12.70 2.29
N ARG A 62 -17.42 12.28 1.53
CA ARG A 62 -17.61 12.66 0.11
C ARG A 62 -17.74 14.15 -0.17
N GLU A 63 -18.04 14.97 0.84
CA GLU A 63 -18.11 16.43 0.68
C GLU A 63 -16.71 17.07 0.71
N ARG A 64 -15.66 16.32 1.08
CA ARG A 64 -14.25 16.77 1.17
C ARG A 64 -13.27 15.74 0.59
N VAL A 65 -13.56 15.22 -0.59
CA VAL A 65 -12.78 14.14 -1.23
C VAL A 65 -11.30 14.53 -1.41
N ASP A 66 -11.02 15.79 -1.70
CA ASP A 66 -9.68 16.36 -1.82
C ASP A 66 -8.86 16.13 -0.55
N SER A 67 -9.45 16.47 0.61
CA SER A 67 -8.80 16.31 1.91
C SER A 67 -8.58 14.84 2.25
N VAL A 68 -9.54 13.97 1.93
CA VAL A 68 -9.42 12.52 2.14
C VAL A 68 -8.29 11.93 1.30
N LEU A 69 -8.24 12.26 0.00
CA LEU A 69 -7.20 11.74 -0.90
C LEU A 69 -5.80 12.22 -0.49
N VAL A 70 -5.67 13.48 -0.08
CA VAL A 70 -4.39 14.02 0.42
C VAL A 70 -3.98 13.32 1.73
N GLY A 71 -4.91 13.13 2.67
CA GLY A 71 -4.64 12.42 3.92
C GLY A 71 -4.23 10.97 3.68
N LEU A 72 -4.94 10.27 2.79
CA LEU A 72 -4.61 8.91 2.39
C LEU A 72 -3.25 8.82 1.69
N PHE A 73 -2.92 9.78 0.82
CA PHE A 73 -1.63 9.83 0.15
C PHE A 73 -0.47 9.91 1.18
N PHE A 74 -0.52 10.86 2.12
CA PHE A 74 0.54 10.96 3.13
C PHE A 74 0.57 9.76 4.09
N GLY A 75 -0.60 9.29 4.51
CA GLY A 75 -0.72 8.15 5.42
C GLY A 75 -0.18 6.86 4.82
N THR A 76 -0.56 6.56 3.58
CA THR A 76 -0.12 5.33 2.89
C THR A 76 1.35 5.38 2.49
N LEU A 77 1.86 6.54 2.05
CA LEU A 77 3.30 6.73 1.81
C LEU A 77 4.13 6.43 3.06
N THR A 78 3.71 6.96 4.22
CA THR A 78 4.41 6.74 5.49
C THR A 78 4.31 5.29 5.96
N ALA A 79 3.11 4.70 5.88
CA ALA A 79 2.91 3.30 6.25
C ALA A 79 3.74 2.34 5.39
N ALA A 80 3.81 2.59 4.08
CA ALA A 80 4.62 1.79 3.16
C ALA A 80 6.11 1.81 3.56
N GLN A 81 6.64 2.96 3.97
CA GLN A 81 8.05 3.09 4.35
C GLN A 81 8.41 2.25 5.58
N PHE A 82 7.61 2.28 6.64
CA PHE A 82 7.88 1.47 7.84
C PHE A 82 7.72 -0.04 7.58
N ILE A 83 6.75 -0.42 6.75
CA ILE A 83 6.48 -1.83 6.44
C ILE A 83 7.51 -2.38 5.44
N ALA A 84 8.22 -1.52 4.71
CA ALA A 84 9.23 -1.92 3.74
C ALA A 84 10.44 -2.66 4.35
N ASN A 85 10.65 -2.59 5.67
CA ASN A 85 11.72 -3.34 6.35
C ASN A 85 11.50 -4.86 6.38
N ARG A 86 10.35 -5.35 5.92
CA ARG A 86 10.09 -6.78 5.73
C ARG A 86 10.11 -7.12 4.25
N LEU A 87 11.02 -8.00 3.81
CA LEU A 87 11.01 -8.55 2.46
C LEU A 87 10.00 -9.71 2.34
N VAL A 88 9.44 -9.86 1.15
CA VAL A 88 8.50 -10.93 0.79
C VAL A 88 8.93 -11.50 -0.55
N ASP A 89 8.97 -12.83 -0.62
CA ASP A 89 9.03 -13.56 -1.88
C ASP A 89 7.61 -13.77 -2.41
N TYR A 90 7.31 -13.18 -3.58
CA TYR A 90 6.01 -13.28 -4.23
C TYR A 90 5.94 -14.44 -5.22
N GLY A 91 6.98 -15.28 -5.33
CA GLY A 91 7.12 -16.40 -6.27
C GLY A 91 7.53 -15.98 -7.69
N VAL A 92 7.32 -14.71 -8.04
CA VAL A 92 7.74 -14.10 -9.33
C VAL A 92 8.87 -13.08 -9.16
N GLY A 93 9.24 -12.79 -7.92
CA GLY A 93 10.22 -11.78 -7.56
C GLY A 93 10.15 -11.43 -6.07
N THR A 94 11.23 -10.88 -5.55
CA THR A 94 11.30 -10.38 -4.17
C THR A 94 11.01 -8.88 -4.16
N ALA A 95 10.15 -8.45 -3.24
CA ALA A 95 9.91 -7.03 -2.99
C ALA A 95 9.60 -6.79 -1.51
N PRO A 96 9.73 -5.55 -1.02
CA PRO A 96 9.29 -5.20 0.33
C PRO A 96 7.79 -5.45 0.53
N ALA A 97 7.37 -5.88 1.72
CA ALA A 97 5.96 -6.06 2.10
C ALA A 97 5.15 -4.76 1.94
N GLY A 98 5.82 -3.61 2.11
CA GLY A 98 5.26 -2.29 1.85
C GLY A 98 4.88 -2.03 0.39
N THR A 99 5.27 -2.89 -0.56
CA THR A 99 5.02 -2.72 -2.00
C THR A 99 3.53 -2.63 -2.31
N VAL A 100 2.69 -3.48 -1.72
CA VAL A 100 1.23 -3.45 -1.96
C VAL A 100 0.66 -2.10 -1.53
N ILE A 101 1.05 -1.63 -0.34
CA ILE A 101 0.61 -0.35 0.23
C ILE A 101 1.13 0.80 -0.64
N PHE A 102 2.38 0.75 -1.07
CA PHE A 102 2.98 1.75 -1.94
C PHE A 102 2.25 1.84 -3.29
N MET A 103 1.84 0.72 -3.88
CA MET A 103 1.06 0.74 -5.13
C MET A 103 -0.31 1.39 -4.93
N THR A 104 -0.89 1.32 -3.73
CA THR A 104 -2.09 2.12 -3.43
C THR A 104 -1.80 3.61 -3.32
N ASN A 105 -0.61 4.00 -2.85
CA ASN A 105 -0.15 5.39 -2.85
C ASN A 105 0.03 5.94 -4.27
N VAL A 106 0.51 5.11 -5.21
CA VAL A 106 0.59 5.44 -6.64
C VAL A 106 -0.81 5.75 -7.20
N ALA A 107 -1.78 4.88 -6.95
CA ALA A 107 -3.17 5.12 -7.35
C ALA A 107 -3.77 6.40 -6.76
N LEU A 108 -3.42 6.72 -5.50
CA LEU A 108 -3.83 7.97 -4.85
C LEU A 108 -3.18 9.18 -5.53
N LEU A 109 -1.91 9.10 -5.91
CA LEU A 109 -1.22 10.15 -6.66
C LEU A 109 -1.86 10.38 -8.03
N ASP A 110 -2.16 9.30 -8.75
CA ASP A 110 -2.87 9.36 -10.03
C ASP A 110 -4.26 9.99 -9.86
N ALA A 111 -5.00 9.62 -8.82
CA ALA A 111 -6.29 10.24 -8.51
C ALA A 111 -6.13 11.75 -8.28
N LEU A 112 -5.11 12.17 -7.51
CA LEU A 112 -4.81 13.59 -7.30
C LEU A 112 -4.50 14.31 -8.62
N ALA A 113 -3.67 13.70 -9.48
CA ALA A 113 -3.25 14.27 -10.76
C ALA A 113 -4.40 14.35 -11.78
N VAL A 114 -5.23 13.31 -11.85
CA VAL A 114 -6.38 13.24 -12.76
C VAL A 114 -7.48 14.22 -12.34
N PHE A 115 -7.79 14.30 -11.04
CA PHE A 115 -8.95 15.05 -10.55
C PHE A 115 -8.67 16.51 -10.26
N TYR A 116 -7.49 16.83 -9.72
CA TYR A 116 -7.08 18.17 -9.29
C TYR A 116 -5.96 18.77 -10.14
N GLY A 117 -5.41 17.99 -11.07
CA GLY A 117 -4.44 18.46 -12.05
C GLY A 117 -2.99 18.38 -11.59
N ARG A 118 -2.10 18.59 -12.57
CA ARG A 118 -0.65 18.42 -12.43
C ARG A 118 -0.04 19.26 -11.31
N ALA A 119 -0.40 20.53 -11.21
CA ALA A 119 0.17 21.43 -10.22
C ALA A 119 -0.17 21.01 -8.79
N PHE A 120 -1.39 20.48 -8.58
CA PHE A 120 -1.82 19.96 -7.28
C PHE A 120 -1.05 18.70 -6.92
N ALA A 121 -0.97 17.73 -7.83
CA ALA A 121 -0.25 16.48 -7.60
C ALA A 121 1.26 16.70 -7.38
N LEU A 122 1.92 17.55 -8.17
CA LEU A 122 3.34 17.88 -7.95
C LEU A 122 3.59 18.59 -6.62
N ARG A 123 2.62 19.38 -6.12
CA ARG A 123 2.71 19.96 -4.77
C ARG A 123 2.63 18.85 -3.73
N ALA A 124 1.70 17.90 -3.87
CA ALA A 124 1.61 16.75 -2.97
C ALA A 124 2.90 15.92 -2.96
N VAL A 125 3.51 15.65 -4.13
CA VAL A 125 4.80 14.95 -4.22
C VAL A 125 5.91 15.68 -3.47
N ARG A 126 6.06 17.00 -3.67
CA ARG A 126 7.08 17.80 -2.97
C ARG A 126 6.86 17.80 -1.46
N MET A 127 5.61 17.95 -1.03
CA MET A 127 5.26 17.87 0.38
C MET A 127 5.55 16.46 0.93
N GLY A 128 5.28 15.42 0.15
CA GLY A 128 5.55 14.03 0.53
C GLY A 128 7.04 13.79 0.74
N PHE A 129 7.88 14.33 -0.14
CA PHE A 129 9.33 14.28 0.00
C PHE A 129 9.80 14.92 1.31
N PHE A 130 9.40 16.16 1.59
CA PHE A 130 9.80 16.84 2.83
C PHE A 130 9.21 16.17 4.08
N PHE A 131 7.99 15.65 3.99
CA PHE A 131 7.35 14.91 5.08
C PHE A 131 8.09 13.61 5.38
N GLN A 132 8.45 12.81 4.36
CA GLN A 132 9.23 11.59 4.55
C GLN A 132 10.65 11.90 5.05
N ALA A 133 11.27 13.00 4.63
CA ALA A 133 12.54 13.45 5.19
C ALA A 133 12.41 13.79 6.68
N ALA A 134 11.32 14.46 7.09
CA ALA A 134 11.05 14.74 8.49
C ALA A 134 10.78 13.46 9.31
N VAL A 135 10.03 12.50 8.75
CA VAL A 135 9.81 11.18 9.38
C VAL A 135 11.11 10.42 9.56
N ALA A 136 11.97 10.39 8.53
CA ALA A 136 13.28 9.74 8.60
C ALA A 136 14.19 10.40 9.65
N PHE A 137 14.19 11.74 9.71
CA PHE A 137 14.92 12.48 10.74
C PHE A 137 14.38 12.17 12.15
N ALA A 138 13.06 12.16 12.34
CA ALA A 138 12.45 11.85 13.63
C ALA A 138 12.76 10.40 14.08
N ALA A 139 12.72 9.45 13.16
CA ALA A 139 13.07 8.05 13.43
C ALA A 139 14.55 7.91 13.83
N TRP A 140 15.47 8.53 13.08
CA TRP A 140 16.88 8.56 13.43
C TRP A 140 17.13 9.24 14.78
N ALA A 141 16.50 10.39 15.03
CA ALA A 141 16.65 11.10 16.29
C ALA A 141 16.21 10.24 17.47
N ALA A 142 15.10 9.48 17.32
CA ALA A 142 14.62 8.58 18.36
C ALA A 142 15.64 7.49 18.74
N THR A 143 16.41 6.94 17.78
CA THR A 143 17.41 5.90 18.07
C THR A 143 18.69 6.44 18.71
N THR A 144 18.92 7.76 18.67
CA THR A 144 20.06 8.39 19.37
C THR A 144 19.81 8.63 20.86
N LEU A 145 18.55 8.54 21.30
CA LEU A 145 18.19 8.75 22.69
C LEU A 145 18.44 7.48 23.51
N PRO A 146 18.98 7.59 24.75
CA PRO A 146 19.33 6.42 25.54
C PRO A 146 18.08 5.67 26.00
N ALA A 147 18.01 4.38 25.68
CA ALA A 147 17.01 3.49 26.24
C ALA A 147 17.30 3.19 27.73
N PRO A 148 16.27 3.00 28.57
CA PRO A 148 16.47 2.55 29.94
C PRO A 148 17.01 1.11 29.96
N SER A 149 17.75 0.75 31.02
CA SER A 149 18.45 -0.55 31.13
C SER A 149 17.55 -1.77 30.91
N TRP A 150 16.31 -1.73 31.41
CA TRP A 150 15.32 -2.80 31.26
C TRP A 150 14.72 -2.93 29.85
N PHE A 151 14.96 -1.97 28.95
CA PHE A 151 14.44 -1.96 27.58
C PHE A 151 15.53 -2.13 26.51
N GLN A 152 16.80 -2.25 26.89
CA GLN A 152 17.94 -2.24 25.95
C GLN A 152 17.82 -3.29 24.83
N GLU A 153 17.45 -4.52 25.15
CA GLU A 153 17.29 -5.59 24.15
C GLU A 153 16.15 -5.29 23.17
N ARG A 154 15.03 -4.73 23.66
CA ARG A 154 13.89 -4.35 22.81
C ARG A 154 14.18 -3.11 21.98
N ALA A 155 14.93 -2.15 22.53
CA ALA A 155 15.36 -0.95 21.82
C ALA A 155 16.14 -1.31 20.56
N ALA A 156 17.14 -2.19 20.66
CA ALA A 156 17.94 -2.62 19.50
C ALA A 156 17.07 -3.22 18.38
N VAL A 157 16.06 -4.01 18.71
CA VAL A 157 15.12 -4.57 17.74
C VAL A 157 14.25 -3.47 17.11
N VAL A 158 13.67 -2.59 17.93
CA VAL A 158 12.84 -1.48 17.43
C VAL A 158 13.64 -0.54 16.54
N ASP A 159 14.86 -0.17 16.93
CA ASP A 159 15.74 0.73 16.20
C ASP A 159 16.04 0.20 14.80
N SER A 160 16.27 -1.12 14.67
CA SER A 160 16.45 -1.79 13.38
C SER A 160 15.23 -1.72 12.46
N VAL A 161 14.03 -1.49 13.01
CA VAL A 161 12.77 -1.44 12.28
C VAL A 161 12.31 0.00 12.00
N ILE A 162 12.55 0.95 12.90
CA ILE A 162 12.03 2.32 12.74
C ILE A 162 13.00 3.23 11.97
N ALA A 163 14.32 3.00 12.10
CA ALA A 163 15.34 3.84 11.50
C ALA A 163 16.05 3.08 10.37
N PRO A 164 15.60 3.21 9.11
CA PRO A 164 16.38 2.70 7.99
C PRO A 164 17.76 3.38 7.96
N SER A 165 18.74 2.70 7.38
CA SER A 165 20.07 3.31 7.19
C SER A 165 19.94 4.61 6.39
N ALA A 166 20.82 5.59 6.66
CA ALA A 166 20.81 6.86 5.93
C ALA A 166 20.87 6.65 4.41
N GLN A 167 21.61 5.63 3.95
CA GLN A 167 21.67 5.24 2.55
C GLN A 167 20.30 4.80 2.01
N ILE A 168 19.59 3.91 2.71
CA ILE A 168 18.26 3.43 2.32
C ILE A 168 17.26 4.60 2.30
N ALA A 169 17.31 5.47 3.31
CA ALA A 169 16.43 6.64 3.38
C ALA A 169 16.66 7.60 2.20
N ILE A 170 17.91 7.92 1.88
CA ILE A 170 18.27 8.78 0.73
C ILE A 170 17.86 8.14 -0.59
N ALA A 171 18.10 6.83 -0.75
CA ALA A 171 17.71 6.09 -1.94
C ALA A 171 16.18 6.11 -2.13
N SER A 172 15.41 5.87 -1.07
CA SER A 172 13.94 5.88 -1.10
C SER A 172 13.37 7.25 -1.43
N LEU A 173 13.85 8.31 -0.77
CA LEU A 173 13.44 9.68 -1.04
C LEU A 173 13.75 10.12 -2.48
N THR A 174 14.92 9.74 -2.99
CA THR A 174 15.36 10.06 -4.35
C THR A 174 14.51 9.31 -5.38
N ALA A 175 14.32 8.01 -5.20
CA ALA A 175 13.48 7.18 -6.05
C ALA A 175 12.05 7.72 -6.10
N TYR A 176 11.43 7.95 -4.93
CA TYR A 176 10.09 8.51 -4.80
C TYR A 176 9.95 9.86 -5.52
N LEU A 177 10.88 10.79 -5.33
CA LEU A 177 10.79 12.12 -5.91
C LEU A 177 10.85 12.07 -7.44
N ILE A 178 11.77 11.27 -7.99
CA ILE A 178 11.94 11.13 -9.44
C ILE A 178 10.75 10.36 -10.03
N SER A 179 10.42 9.19 -9.48
CA SER A 179 9.37 8.31 -10.00
C SER A 179 8.00 8.98 -9.94
N SER A 180 7.63 9.59 -8.81
CA SER A 180 6.35 10.29 -8.64
C SER A 180 6.23 11.53 -9.52
N THR A 181 7.35 12.20 -9.82
CA THR A 181 7.33 13.34 -10.75
C THR A 181 7.10 12.89 -12.19
N ILE A 182 7.73 11.78 -12.59
CA ILE A 182 7.54 11.15 -13.90
C ILE A 182 6.11 10.64 -14.04
N ASP A 183 5.59 9.98 -13.03
CA ASP A 183 4.22 9.50 -12.95
C ASP A 183 3.21 10.62 -13.25
N VAL A 184 3.27 11.70 -12.46
CA VAL A 184 2.41 12.87 -12.61
C VAL A 184 2.56 13.52 -13.98
N TYR A 185 3.77 13.53 -14.55
CA TYR A 185 3.97 14.02 -15.91
C TYR A 185 3.23 13.18 -16.93
N ILE A 186 3.42 11.86 -16.90
CA ILE A 186 2.86 10.92 -17.87
C ILE A 186 1.33 10.89 -17.77
N VAL A 187 0.76 10.76 -16.57
CA VAL A 187 -0.69 10.66 -16.37
C VAL A 187 -1.41 11.93 -16.86
N THR A 188 -0.76 13.09 -16.79
CA THR A 188 -1.33 14.38 -17.22
C THR A 188 -0.96 14.79 -18.65
N ARG A 189 -0.03 14.09 -19.32
CA ARG A 189 0.49 14.49 -20.63
C ARG A 189 -0.50 14.36 -21.77
N TRP A 190 -1.37 13.35 -21.73
CA TRP A 190 -2.32 13.04 -22.79
C TRP A 190 -3.76 12.94 -22.27
N PRO A 191 -4.39 14.09 -21.94
CA PRO A 191 -5.71 14.10 -21.29
C PRO A 191 -6.84 13.52 -22.16
N ARG A 192 -6.63 13.39 -23.48
CA ARG A 192 -7.58 12.80 -24.43
C ARG A 192 -7.60 11.26 -24.44
N LEU A 193 -6.58 10.61 -23.89
CA LEU A 193 -6.56 9.15 -23.77
C LEU A 193 -7.58 8.69 -22.73
N HIS A 194 -8.02 7.44 -22.86
CA HIS A 194 -8.87 6.79 -21.86
C HIS A 194 -8.22 6.86 -20.48
N LEU A 195 -9.01 7.07 -19.43
CA LEU A 195 -8.55 7.31 -18.07
C LEU A 195 -7.55 6.24 -17.58
N LEU A 196 -7.89 4.96 -17.73
CA LEU A 196 -6.99 3.87 -17.31
C LEU A 196 -5.74 3.77 -18.18
N ALA A 197 -5.80 4.13 -19.46
CA ALA A 197 -4.59 4.09 -20.29
C ALA A 197 -3.56 5.09 -19.78
N ARG A 198 -4.01 6.25 -19.29
CA ARG A 198 -3.16 7.27 -18.68
C ARG A 198 -2.55 6.78 -17.37
N VAL A 199 -3.39 6.27 -16.47
CA VAL A 199 -3.00 5.77 -15.14
C VAL A 199 -2.05 4.57 -15.26
N TYR A 200 -2.42 3.54 -16.02
CA TYR A 200 -1.56 2.37 -16.13
C TYR A 200 -0.23 2.67 -16.82
N SER A 201 -0.21 3.53 -17.85
CA SER A 201 1.05 3.88 -18.50
C SER A 201 1.97 4.71 -17.62
N SER A 202 1.44 5.61 -16.78
CA SER A 202 2.22 6.36 -15.80
C SER A 202 2.77 5.42 -14.72
N SER A 203 1.93 4.60 -14.10
CA SER A 203 2.33 3.65 -13.07
C SER A 203 3.40 2.68 -13.59
N LEU A 204 3.20 2.07 -14.76
CA LEU A 204 4.18 1.14 -15.34
C LEU A 204 5.55 1.81 -15.54
N ALA A 205 5.59 3.01 -16.11
CA ALA A 205 6.84 3.75 -16.34
C ALA A 205 7.49 4.22 -15.03
N ALA A 206 6.69 4.73 -14.10
CA ALA A 206 7.17 5.22 -12.81
C ALA A 206 7.76 4.10 -11.96
N GLN A 207 7.15 2.91 -11.94
CA GLN A 207 7.66 1.78 -11.16
C GLN A 207 8.98 1.21 -11.68
N VAL A 208 9.26 1.34 -12.98
CA VAL A 208 10.58 1.03 -13.55
C VAL A 208 11.62 1.98 -12.98
N VAL A 209 11.36 3.30 -13.06
CA VAL A 209 12.29 4.32 -12.57
C VAL A 209 12.48 4.20 -11.07
N ASP A 210 11.39 4.01 -10.32
CA ASP A 210 11.43 3.84 -8.87
C ASP A 210 12.32 2.68 -8.45
N SER A 211 12.10 1.50 -9.03
CA SER A 211 12.84 0.29 -8.67
C SER A 211 14.30 0.36 -9.13
N ALA A 212 14.55 0.87 -10.32
CA ALA A 212 15.91 1.04 -10.83
C ALA A 212 16.71 2.03 -9.97
N VAL A 213 16.15 3.21 -9.66
CA VAL A 213 16.82 4.22 -8.84
C VAL A 213 17.00 3.73 -7.41
N PHE A 214 15.95 3.20 -6.79
CA PHE A 214 15.99 2.75 -5.40
C PHE A 214 17.02 1.65 -5.19
N ILE A 215 16.93 0.55 -5.94
CA ILE A 215 17.83 -0.59 -5.74
C ILE A 215 19.27 -0.20 -6.08
N THR A 216 19.48 0.57 -7.15
CA THR A 216 20.83 1.00 -7.54
C THR A 216 21.49 1.86 -6.46
N LEU A 217 20.75 2.79 -5.84
CA LEU A 217 21.31 3.65 -4.79
C LEU A 217 21.42 2.94 -3.44
N ALA A 218 20.47 2.06 -3.11
CA ALA A 218 20.43 1.38 -1.82
C ALA A 218 21.41 0.19 -1.75
N PHE A 219 21.57 -0.56 -2.84
CA PHE A 219 22.28 -1.84 -2.84
C PHE A 219 23.29 -1.99 -3.99
N GLY A 220 23.23 -1.11 -5.00
CA GLY A 220 24.02 -1.24 -6.23
C GLY A 220 23.21 -1.85 -7.38
N PRO A 221 23.80 -1.97 -8.59
CA PRO A 221 23.08 -2.35 -9.81
C PRO A 221 22.80 -3.86 -9.85
N HIS A 222 21.76 -4.31 -9.15
CA HIS A 222 21.29 -5.70 -9.14
C HIS A 222 20.11 -5.90 -10.09
N LEU A 223 20.39 -6.23 -11.35
CA LEU A 223 19.36 -6.31 -12.41
C LEU A 223 18.24 -7.31 -12.11
N GLU A 224 18.56 -8.47 -11.53
CA GLU A 224 17.55 -9.48 -11.18
C GLU A 224 16.59 -8.99 -10.09
N ILE A 225 17.12 -8.31 -9.06
CA ILE A 225 16.31 -7.72 -7.98
C ILE A 225 15.44 -6.58 -8.52
N ILE A 226 16.01 -5.72 -9.37
CA ILE A 226 15.28 -4.64 -10.04
C ILE A 226 14.13 -5.22 -10.87
N ALA A 227 14.41 -6.22 -11.71
CA ALA A 227 13.41 -6.85 -12.56
C ALA A 227 12.30 -7.53 -11.73
N GLY A 228 12.66 -8.29 -10.70
CA GLY A 228 11.70 -8.93 -9.80
C GLY A 228 10.79 -7.92 -9.11
N GLN A 229 11.35 -6.83 -8.60
CA GLN A 229 10.57 -5.76 -7.96
C GLN A 229 9.64 -5.04 -8.94
N ILE A 230 10.10 -4.78 -10.17
CA ILE A 230 9.28 -4.20 -11.24
C ILE A 230 8.10 -5.11 -11.56
N VAL A 231 8.34 -6.42 -11.74
CA VAL A 231 7.28 -7.40 -12.04
C VAL A 231 6.24 -7.43 -10.92
N VAL A 232 6.68 -7.52 -9.65
CA VAL A 232 5.75 -7.52 -8.50
C VAL A 232 4.89 -6.27 -8.48
N LYS A 233 5.48 -5.09 -8.71
CA LYS A 233 4.77 -3.80 -8.73
C LYS A 233 3.81 -3.68 -9.90
N TRP A 234 4.24 -4.05 -11.10
CA TRP A 234 3.40 -4.06 -12.30
C TRP A 234 2.19 -4.96 -12.16
N LEU A 235 2.34 -6.11 -11.49
CA LEU A 235 1.23 -6.99 -11.19
C LEU A 235 0.22 -6.35 -10.23
N GLN A 236 0.52 -5.26 -9.52
CA GLN A 236 -0.48 -4.56 -8.70
C GLN A 236 -1.25 -3.48 -9.46
N VAL A 237 -0.73 -2.99 -10.60
CA VAL A 237 -1.32 -1.88 -11.38
C VAL A 237 -2.80 -2.09 -11.74
N PRO A 238 -3.28 -3.30 -12.09
CA PRO A 238 -4.70 -3.50 -12.39
C PRO A 238 -5.64 -3.13 -11.22
N LEU A 239 -5.19 -3.18 -9.97
CA LEU A 239 -6.01 -2.84 -8.81
C LEU A 239 -6.28 -1.33 -8.70
N GLU A 240 -5.46 -0.49 -9.33
CA GLU A 240 -5.63 0.97 -9.31
C GLU A 240 -6.99 1.40 -9.89
N ALA A 241 -7.55 0.61 -10.83
CA ALA A 241 -8.88 0.83 -11.40
C ALA A 241 -9.97 0.94 -10.33
N ILE A 242 -9.87 0.15 -9.25
CA ILE A 242 -10.84 0.12 -8.14
C ILE A 242 -10.95 1.53 -7.54
N LEU A 243 -9.80 2.13 -7.19
CA LEU A 243 -9.76 3.47 -6.62
C LEU A 243 -10.17 4.53 -7.63
N ILE A 244 -9.60 4.49 -8.83
CA ILE A 244 -9.80 5.55 -9.84
C ILE A 244 -11.28 5.65 -10.24
N TYR A 245 -11.93 4.54 -10.56
CA TYR A 245 -13.37 4.57 -10.88
C TYR A 245 -14.24 4.78 -9.66
N GLY A 246 -13.89 4.16 -8.53
CA GLY A 246 -14.65 4.29 -7.29
C GLY A 246 -14.65 5.71 -6.71
N ALA A 247 -13.56 6.45 -6.87
CA ALA A 247 -13.42 7.85 -6.44
C ALA A 247 -14.05 8.84 -7.44
N ARG A 248 -14.01 8.54 -8.76
CA ARG A 248 -14.51 9.43 -9.82
C ARG A 248 -15.95 9.89 -9.59
N ARG A 249 -16.83 9.01 -9.11
CA ARG A 249 -18.25 9.32 -8.83
C ARG A 249 -18.45 10.37 -7.73
N TYR A 250 -17.52 10.49 -6.79
CA TYR A 250 -17.61 11.45 -5.68
C TYR A 250 -16.93 12.79 -5.99
N VAL A 251 -15.89 12.77 -6.83
CA VAL A 251 -15.26 14.01 -7.31
C VAL A 251 -16.17 14.74 -8.30
N ALA A 252 -16.87 14.00 -9.17
CA ALA A 252 -17.78 14.59 -10.15
C ALA A 252 -18.91 15.41 -9.51
N SER A 253 -19.39 15.02 -8.32
CA SER A 253 -20.45 15.73 -7.60
C SER A 253 -20.03 17.07 -7.00
N ILE A 254 -18.72 17.33 -6.85
CA ILE A 254 -18.21 18.61 -6.34
C ILE A 254 -18.13 19.63 -7.49
N LYS A 255 -17.66 19.21 -8.67
CA LYS A 255 -17.54 20.11 -9.84
C LYS A 255 -18.88 20.53 -10.45
N SER A 256 -19.99 19.87 -10.13
CA SER A 256 -21.33 20.25 -10.59
C SER A 256 -22.08 21.20 -9.65
N ARG A 257 -21.51 21.52 -8.48
CA ARG A 257 -22.12 22.37 -7.44
C ARG A 257 -21.50 23.77 -7.31
N GLY A 258 -20.41 24.05 -8.05
CA GLY A 258 -19.75 25.37 -8.10
C GLY A 258 -19.72 25.89 -9.51
#